data_AF-A0A4P9YS22-F1
#
_entry.id   AF-A0A4P9YS22-F1
#
_cell.length_a   1.000
_cell.length_b   1.000
_cell.length_c   1.000
_cell.angle_alpha   90.00
_cell.angle_beta   90.00
_cell.angle_gamma   90.00
#
_symmetry.space_group_name_H-M   'P 1'
#
loop_
_entity.id
_entity.type
_entity.pdbx_description
1 polymer ?
#
loop_
_entity_poly.entity_id
_entity_poly.type
_entity_poly.pdbx_seq_one_letter_code
_entity_poly.pdbx_strand_id
1 'polypeptide(L)'
;VVKLWQLTPQQLVVAHDDMERPVGKVSLKESGSANGHNGIKSIINELQTDQFHRIRIGIDRPNERDAGTVSRYVLAGIGPPDKRALENISFPLAFSEL
;
A
#
# COMPACT_ATOMS: atom_id res chain seq x y z
N VAL A 1 1.60 18.95 1.07
CA VAL A 1 0.90 18.68 2.36
C VAL A 1 1.90 18.60 3.51
N VAL A 2 2.79 17.60 3.56
CA VAL A 2 3.78 17.44 4.66
C VAL A 2 4.51 18.74 5.01
N LYS A 3 5.13 19.39 4.01
CA LYS A 3 5.81 20.69 4.20
C LYS A 3 4.87 21.82 4.64
N LEU A 4 3.68 21.91 4.05
CA LEU A 4 2.70 22.96 4.34
C LEU A 4 2.24 22.91 5.80
N TRP A 5 2.03 21.70 6.31
CA TRP A 5 1.58 21.44 7.68
C TRP A 5 2.73 21.20 8.66
N GLN A 6 3.98 21.38 8.23
CA GLN A 6 5.19 21.22 9.06
C GLN A 6 5.29 19.84 9.75
N LEU A 7 4.82 18.80 9.07
CA LEU A 7 4.89 17.42 9.57
C LEU A 7 6.26 16.82 9.26
N THR A 8 6.74 15.92 10.13
CA THR A 8 7.88 15.05 9.83
C THR A 8 7.42 13.82 9.02
N PRO A 9 8.32 13.14 8.29
CA PRO A 9 7.99 11.88 7.61
C PRO A 9 7.42 10.80 8.54
N GLN A 10 7.82 10.77 9.81
CA GLN A 10 7.29 9.81 10.80
C GLN A 10 5.85 10.12 11.23
N GLN A 11 5.39 11.36 11.03
CA GLN A 11 3.99 11.75 11.26
C GLN A 11 3.11 11.49 10.03
N LEU A 12 3.68 10.99 8.93
CA LEU A 12 2.94 10.56 7.76
C LEU A 12 2.70 9.05 7.83
N VAL A 13 1.44 8.64 7.67
CA VAL A 13 1.06 7.25 7.41
C VAL A 13 0.53 7.13 5.98
N VAL A 14 1.08 6.20 5.21
CA VAL A 14 0.64 5.92 3.84
C VAL A 14 0.02 4.52 3.78
N ALA A 15 -1.28 4.43 3.49
CA ALA A 15 -1.91 3.16 3.15
C ALA A 15 -1.73 2.88 1.65
N HIS A 16 -1.32 1.67 1.28
CA HIS A 16 -1.16 1.27 -0.11
C HIS A 16 -1.40 -0.23 -0.31
N ASP A 17 -1.69 -0.62 -1.56
CA ASP A 17 -1.81 -2.03 -1.95
C ASP A 17 -0.44 -2.73 -1.99
N ASP A 18 -0.42 -4.00 -1.59
CA ASP A 18 0.77 -4.86 -1.59
C ASP A 18 0.42 -6.19 -2.27
N MET A 19 0.95 -6.39 -3.48
CA MET A 19 0.72 -7.60 -4.26
C MET A 19 1.45 -8.82 -3.71
N GLU A 20 2.48 -8.65 -2.88
CA GLU A 20 3.20 -9.79 -2.30
C GLU A 20 2.45 -10.40 -1.09
N ARG A 21 1.28 -9.85 -0.75
CA ARG A 21 0.49 -10.24 0.41
C ARG A 21 -0.90 -10.69 -0.02
N PRO A 22 -1.41 -11.82 0.52
CA PRO A 22 -2.78 -12.26 0.25
C PRO A 22 -3.82 -11.23 0.66
N VAL A 23 -4.97 -11.24 -0.02
CA VAL A 23 -6.13 -10.43 0.34
C VAL A 23 -6.54 -10.70 1.80
N GLY A 24 -6.87 -9.64 2.54
CA GLY A 24 -7.19 -9.71 3.97
C GLY A 24 -5.98 -9.55 4.89
N LYS A 25 -4.75 -9.60 4.37
CA LYS A 25 -3.54 -9.39 5.17
C LYS A 25 -3.20 -7.90 5.27
N VAL A 26 -3.08 -7.40 6.49
CA VAL A 26 -2.57 -6.05 6.78
C VAL A 26 -1.25 -6.13 7.53
N SER A 27 -0.36 -5.16 7.31
CA SER A 27 0.82 -4.98 8.17
C SER A 27 1.32 -3.54 8.16
N LEU A 28 1.83 -3.09 9.30
CA LEU A 28 2.57 -1.86 9.43
C LEU A 28 4.03 -2.03 8.97
N LYS A 29 4.62 -0.95 8.47
CA LYS A 29 6.05 -0.87 8.16
C LYS A 29 6.54 0.55 8.45
N GLU A 30 7.67 0.68 9.13
CA GLU A 30 8.23 1.98 9.50
C GLU A 30 9.19 2.55 8.43
N SER A 31 9.73 1.68 7.56
CA SER A 31 10.66 2.09 6.49
C SER A 31 10.85 1.03 5.39
N GLY A 32 11.70 1.31 4.40
CA GLY A 32 12.17 0.37 3.39
C GLY A 32 11.77 0.72 1.95
N SER A 33 12.26 -0.07 0.99
CA SER A 33 12.09 0.23 -0.44
C SER A 33 10.63 0.21 -0.93
N ALA A 34 10.42 0.72 -2.14
CA ALA A 34 9.11 0.77 -2.79
C ALA A 34 8.61 -0.58 -3.30
N ASN A 35 9.44 -1.63 -3.35
CA ASN A 35 9.09 -2.95 -3.90
C ASN A 35 8.33 -2.91 -5.25
N GLY A 36 8.74 -2.00 -6.15
CA GLY A 36 8.10 -1.83 -7.46
C GLY A 36 6.81 -1.01 -7.46
N HIS A 37 6.31 -0.56 -6.31
CA HIS A 37 5.12 0.28 -6.23
C HIS A 37 5.43 1.74 -6.62
N ASN A 38 4.88 2.20 -7.75
CA ASN A 38 5.19 3.52 -8.32
C ASN A 38 4.83 4.68 -7.39
N GLY A 39 3.68 4.63 -6.71
CA GLY A 39 3.28 5.64 -5.73
C GLY A 39 4.27 5.79 -4.57
N ILE A 40 4.66 4.68 -3.93
CA ILE A 40 5.67 4.67 -2.86
C ILE A 40 7.03 5.15 -3.36
N LYS A 41 7.46 4.76 -4.57
CA LYS A 41 8.69 5.28 -5.20
C LYS A 41 8.63 6.81 -5.33
N SER A 42 7.50 7.35 -5.78
CA SER A 42 7.29 8.80 -5.89
C SER A 42 7.35 9.50 -4.53
N ILE A 43 6.73 8.93 -3.49
CA ILE A 43 6.74 9.50 -2.13
C ILE A 43 8.15 9.51 -1.55
N ILE A 44 8.90 8.40 -1.67
CA ILE A 44 10.30 8.33 -1.22
C ILE A 44 11.14 9.41 -1.93
N ASN A 45 10.94 9.57 -3.23
CA ASN A 45 11.64 10.60 -4.00
C ASN A 45 11.26 12.01 -3.56
N GLU A 46 10.00 12.28 -3.24
CA GLU A 46 9.58 13.63 -2.81
C GLU A 46 10.06 13.95 -1.38
N LEU A 47 10.00 12.96 -0.49
CA LEU A 47 10.41 13.10 0.91
C LEU A 47 11.94 12.98 1.10
N GLN A 48 12.67 12.51 0.09
CA GLN A 48 14.10 12.19 0.15
C GLN A 48 14.46 11.19 1.27
N THR A 49 13.49 10.37 1.68
CA THR A 49 13.66 9.35 2.72
C THR A 49 12.59 8.27 2.57
N ASP A 50 12.92 7.07 3.02
CA ASP A 50 11.96 5.97 3.13
C ASP A 50 11.41 5.77 4.55
N GLN A 51 11.85 6.60 5.50
CA GLN A 51 11.52 6.55 6.93
C GLN A 51 10.16 7.19 7.22
N PHE A 52 9.09 6.59 6.71
CA PHE A 52 7.71 6.98 7.00
C PHE A 52 6.83 5.74 7.17
N HIS A 53 5.80 5.86 8.00
CA HIS A 53 4.91 4.74 8.31
C HIS A 53 4.06 4.35 7.11
N ARG A 54 3.88 3.04 6.91
CA ARG A 54 3.08 2.48 5.82
C ARG A 54 2.16 1.39 6.34
N ILE A 55 0.89 1.47 5.98
CA ILE A 55 -0.06 0.37 6.14
C ILE A 55 -0.15 -0.34 4.80
N ARG A 56 0.31 -1.59 4.77
CA ARG A 56 0.27 -2.43 3.58
C ARG A 56 -0.98 -3.27 3.58
N ILE A 57 -1.79 -3.13 2.54
CA ILE A 57 -3.04 -3.86 2.34
C ILE A 57 -2.81 -4.90 1.27
N GLY A 58 -2.86 -6.18 1.65
CA GLY A 58 -2.67 -7.27 0.71
C GLY A 58 -3.76 -7.30 -0.34
N ILE A 59 -3.36 -7.38 -1.61
CA ILE A 59 -4.27 -7.57 -2.74
C ILE A 59 -4.00 -8.86 -3.49
N ASP A 60 -2.99 -9.64 -3.11
CA ASP A 60 -2.46 -10.78 -3.86
C ASP A 60 -1.88 -10.36 -5.23
N ARG A 61 -1.42 -11.33 -6.02
CA ARG A 61 -0.73 -11.09 -7.28
C ARG A 61 -1.35 -11.90 -8.42
N PRO A 62 -1.40 -11.36 -9.66
CA PRO A 62 -1.69 -12.19 -10.82
C PRO A 62 -0.61 -13.27 -11.02
N ASN A 63 -1.02 -14.39 -11.62
CA ASN A 63 -0.13 -15.52 -11.92
C ASN A 63 1.06 -15.11 -12.79
N GLU A 64 0.79 -14.28 -13.80
CA GLU A 64 1.82 -13.73 -14.68
C GLU A 64 2.43 -12.46 -14.09
N ARG A 65 3.76 -12.37 -14.15
CA ARG A 65 4.53 -11.30 -13.50
C ARG A 65 5.02 -10.21 -14.44
N ASP A 66 4.63 -10.27 -15.72
CA ASP A 66 5.02 -9.23 -16.66
C ASP A 66 4.38 -7.88 -16.28
N ALA A 67 5.06 -6.80 -16.65
CA ALA A 67 4.63 -5.45 -16.26
C ALA A 67 3.24 -5.09 -16.81
N GLY A 68 2.87 -5.60 -17.99
CA GLY A 68 1.57 -5.33 -18.60
C GLY A 68 0.43 -5.97 -17.83
N THR A 69 0.58 -7.25 -17.43
CA THR A 69 -0.42 -7.96 -16.63
C THR A 69 -0.55 -7.38 -15.24
N VAL A 70 0.57 -7.11 -14.56
CA VAL A 70 0.57 -6.47 -13.24
C VAL A 70 -0.13 -5.10 -13.29
N SER A 71 0.17 -4.28 -14.29
CA SER A 71 -0.48 -2.98 -14.47
C SER A 71 -1.99 -3.11 -14.68
N ARG A 72 -2.43 -4.04 -15.55
CA ARG A 72 -3.87 -4.29 -15.75
C ARG A 72 -4.55 -4.77 -14.47
N TYR A 73 -3.87 -5.60 -13.68
CA TYR A 73 -4.41 -6.12 -12.44
C TYR A 73 -4.70 -5.02 -11.41
N VAL A 74 -3.72 -4.14 -11.14
CA VAL A 74 -3.89 -3.05 -10.15
C VAL A 74 -4.85 -1.95 -10.61
N LEU A 75 -5.12 -1.87 -11.91
CA LEU A 75 -6.09 -0.95 -12.51
C LEU A 75 -7.49 -1.56 -12.70
N ALA A 76 -7.64 -2.87 -12.51
CA ALA A 76 -8.91 -3.57 -12.68
C ALA A 76 -9.87 -3.32 -11.51
N GLY A 77 -11.16 -3.54 -11.76
CA GLY A 77 -12.15 -3.58 -10.68
C GLY A 77 -11.92 -4.78 -9.75
N ILE A 78 -12.14 -4.57 -8.46
CA ILE A 78 -11.96 -5.60 -7.43
C ILE A 78 -13.15 -6.57 -7.45
N GLY A 79 -12.88 -7.87 -7.52
CA GLY A 79 -13.89 -8.91 -7.52
C GLY A 79 -14.70 -8.97 -6.21
N PRO A 80 -15.95 -9.47 -6.22
CA PRO A 80 -16.78 -9.50 -5.02
C PRO A 80 -16.19 -10.21 -3.79
N PRO A 81 -15.49 -11.37 -3.92
CA PRO A 81 -14.86 -12.01 -2.77
C PRO A 81 -13.79 -11.13 -2.13
N ASP A 82 -12.88 -10.57 -2.95
CA ASP A 82 -11.78 -9.75 -2.47
C ASP A 82 -12.29 -8.44 -1.88
N LYS A 83 -13.29 -7.82 -2.52
CA LYS A 83 -13.94 -6.63 -2.00
C LYS A 83 -14.53 -6.86 -0.60
N ARG A 84 -15.22 -7.98 -0.39
CA ARG A 84 -15.76 -8.34 0.93
C ARG A 84 -14.65 -8.58 1.95
N ALA A 85 -13.54 -9.20 1.57
CA ALA A 85 -12.41 -9.40 2.46
C ALA A 85 -11.73 -8.07 2.83
N LEU A 86 -11.57 -7.16 1.86
CA LEU A 86 -11.04 -5.82 2.12
C LEU A 86 -11.95 -5.04 3.08
N GLU A 87 -13.26 -5.03 2.82
CA GLU A 87 -14.24 -4.27 3.60
C GLU A 87 -14.42 -4.81 5.03
N ASN A 88 -14.51 -6.13 5.19
CA ASN A 88 -14.83 -6.74 6.48
C ASN A 88 -13.62 -7.15 7.31
N ILE A 89 -12.42 -7.20 6.70
CA ILE A 89 -11.19 -7.67 7.37
C ILE A 89 -10.09 -6.62 7.24
N SER A 90 -9.67 -6.28 6.02
CA SER A 90 -8.49 -5.42 5.85
C SER A 90 -8.69 -4.01 6.39
N PHE A 91 -9.80 -3.34 6.05
CA PHE A 91 -10.00 -1.96 6.49
C PHE A 91 -10.18 -1.84 8.00
N PRO A 92 -11.01 -2.66 8.68
CA PRO A 92 -11.08 -2.64 10.14
C PRO A 92 -9.72 -2.85 10.82
N LEU A 93 -8.92 -3.81 10.33
CA LEU A 93 -7.56 -4.02 10.84
C LEU A 93 -6.66 -2.80 10.59
N ALA A 94 -6.66 -2.24 9.38
CA ALA A 94 -5.87 -1.05 9.06
C ALA A 94 -6.21 0.14 9.94
N PHE A 95 -7.50 0.37 10.25
CA PHE A 95 -7.91 1.45 11.15
C PHE A 95 -7.52 1.21 12.61
N SER A 96 -7.44 -0.06 13.06
CA SER A 96 -6.99 -0.36 14.43
C SER A 96 -5.49 -0.16 14.65
N GLU A 97 -4.72 0.01 13.59
CA GLU A 97 -3.26 0.24 13.61
C GLU A 97 -2.89 1.74 13.52
N LEU A 98 -3.89 2.62 13.41
CA LEU A 98 -3.75 4.09 13.37
C LEU A 98 -4.03 4.70 14.74
#